data_AF-A0A1E3RA92-F1
#
_entry.id   AF-A0A1E3RA92-F1
#
_cell.length_a   1.000
_cell.length_b   1.000
_cell.length_c   1.000
_cell.angle_alpha   90.00
_cell.angle_beta   90.00
_cell.angle_gamma   90.00
#
_symmetry.space_group_name_H-M   'P 1'
#
loop_
_entity.id
_entity.type
_entity.pdbx_description
1 polymer ?
#
loop_
_entity_poly.entity_id
_entity_poly.type
_entity_poly.pdbx_seq_one_letter_code
_entity_poly.pdbx_strand_id
1 'polypeptide(L)'
;MVRSAQQFEAAKRLMAAGLNDCAVARQLDIPRSTVREWRCYPQAAIVDRCREAINMFMSGQRAAVRDLPKNCVEVSLYSKHWPCLLPQHGPGKKHHFTNRSEDIMALFTVALDKLDIPWTRSSKYIVSIYRKAATARLDEFVGPKAVAVPLNRVHYTA
;
A
#
# COMPACT_ATOMS: atom_id res chain seq x y z
N MET A 1 -15.93 19.36 8.87
CA MET A 1 -16.71 19.76 7.69
C MET A 1 -16.12 19.03 6.49
N VAL A 2 -16.87 18.12 5.89
CA VAL A 2 -16.39 17.29 4.76
C VAL A 2 -16.17 18.22 3.56
N ARG A 3 -14.95 18.29 3.05
CA ARG A 3 -14.56 19.20 1.96
C ARG A 3 -14.96 18.56 0.62
N SER A 4 -15.76 19.25 -0.19
CA SER A 4 -16.28 18.70 -1.46
C SER A 4 -15.15 18.49 -2.47
N ALA A 5 -15.02 17.26 -2.99
CA ALA A 5 -14.05 16.91 -4.03
C ALA A 5 -14.21 17.79 -5.29
N GLN A 6 -15.43 18.23 -5.59
CA GLN A 6 -15.72 19.10 -6.74
C GLN A 6 -15.11 20.50 -6.57
N GLN A 7 -15.18 21.07 -5.36
CA GLN A 7 -14.58 22.38 -5.06
C GLN A 7 -13.05 22.33 -5.12
N PHE A 8 -12.44 21.22 -4.69
CA PHE A 8 -11.00 21.00 -4.78
C PHE A 8 -10.52 20.93 -6.25
N GLU A 9 -11.18 20.15 -7.10
CA GLU A 9 -10.80 20.05 -8.52
C GLU A 9 -11.00 21.37 -9.27
N ALA A 10 -12.07 22.12 -8.96
CA ALA A 10 -12.28 23.46 -9.50
C ALA A 10 -11.16 24.43 -9.04
N ALA A 11 -10.78 24.39 -7.77
CA ALA A 11 -9.68 25.21 -7.26
C ALA A 11 -8.34 24.86 -7.91
N LYS A 12 -8.08 23.57 -8.11
CA LYS A 12 -6.87 23.07 -8.79
C LYS A 12 -6.78 23.59 -10.23
N ARG A 13 -7.89 23.62 -10.97
CA ARG A 13 -7.94 24.19 -12.33
C ARG A 13 -7.65 25.69 -12.34
N LEU A 14 -8.24 26.45 -11.42
CA LEU A 14 -8.01 27.89 -11.32
C LEU A 14 -6.58 28.23 -10.89
N MET A 15 -6.00 27.44 -9.97
CA MET A 15 -4.60 27.57 -9.58
C MET A 15 -3.64 27.26 -10.75
N ALA A 16 -3.94 26.22 -11.54
CA ALA A 16 -3.17 25.88 -12.73
C ALA A 16 -3.28 26.95 -13.84
N ALA A 17 -4.39 27.68 -13.89
CA ALA A 17 -4.59 28.85 -14.76
C ALA A 17 -3.87 30.12 -14.25
N GLY A 18 -3.11 30.03 -13.15
CA GLY A 18 -2.29 31.12 -12.63
C GLY A 18 -3.01 32.09 -11.68
N LEU A 19 -4.25 31.80 -11.28
CA LEU A 19 -4.98 32.67 -10.34
C LEU A 19 -4.34 32.63 -8.94
N ASN A 20 -4.36 33.78 -8.25
CA ASN A 20 -3.92 33.88 -6.86
C ASN A 20 -4.99 33.39 -5.86
N ASP A 21 -4.60 33.13 -4.61
CA ASP A 21 -5.50 32.57 -3.59
C ASP A 21 -6.74 33.42 -3.32
N CYS A 22 -6.64 34.74 -3.43
CA CYS A 22 -7.78 35.65 -3.27
C CYS A 22 -8.79 35.48 -4.40
N ALA A 23 -8.33 35.35 -5.64
CA ALA A 23 -9.17 35.19 -6.81
C ALA A 23 -9.89 33.83 -6.78
N VAL A 24 -9.17 32.75 -6.46
CA VAL A 24 -9.74 31.41 -6.32
C VAL A 24 -10.76 31.35 -5.18
N ALA A 25 -10.46 31.96 -4.03
CA ALA A 25 -11.37 32.02 -2.87
C ALA A 25 -12.67 32.75 -3.20
N ARG A 26 -12.60 33.90 -3.88
CA ARG A 26 -13.76 34.66 -4.33
C ARG A 26 -14.59 33.91 -5.37
N GLN A 27 -13.92 33.24 -6.32
CA GLN A 27 -14.60 32.58 -7.43
C GLN A 27 -15.33 31.29 -7.02
N LEU A 28 -14.82 30.59 -6.01
CA LEU A 28 -15.41 29.34 -5.52
C LEU A 28 -16.22 29.52 -4.24
N ASP A 29 -16.31 30.76 -3.74
CA ASP A 29 -16.96 31.11 -2.47
C ASP A 29 -16.48 30.24 -1.30
N ILE A 30 -15.15 30.11 -1.17
CA ILE A 30 -14.50 29.33 -0.12
C ILE A 30 -13.48 30.17 0.65
N PRO A 31 -13.26 29.90 1.95
CA PRO A 31 -12.28 30.64 2.74
C PRO A 31 -10.88 30.63 2.11
N ARG A 32 -10.22 31.80 2.09
CA ARG A 32 -8.85 31.94 1.56
C ARG A 32 -7.85 31.03 2.28
N SER A 33 -8.07 30.76 3.56
CA SER A 33 -7.26 29.79 4.34
C SER A 33 -7.33 28.38 3.73
N THR A 34 -8.51 27.95 3.29
CA THR A 34 -8.72 26.65 2.62
C THR A 34 -8.01 26.58 1.28
N VAL A 35 -8.07 27.65 0.48
CA VAL A 35 -7.34 27.71 -0.80
C VAL A 35 -5.83 27.67 -0.57
N ARG A 36 -5.34 28.43 0.43
CA ARG A 36 -3.93 28.42 0.81
C ARG A 36 -3.48 27.04 1.27
N GLU A 37 -4.30 26.36 2.08
CA GLU A 37 -4.08 24.99 2.52
C GLU A 37 -4.02 24.03 1.33
N TRP A 38 -4.91 24.12 0.35
CA TRP A 38 -4.87 23.29 -0.86
C TRP A 38 -3.67 23.59 -1.76
N ARG A 39 -3.20 24.84 -1.81
CA ARG A 39 -2.01 25.23 -2.55
C ARG A 39 -0.73 24.73 -1.88
N CYS A 40 -0.66 24.82 -0.56
CA CYS A 40 0.52 24.39 0.22
C CYS A 40 0.53 22.88 0.50
N TYR A 41 -0.65 22.25 0.59
CA TYR A 41 -0.86 20.84 0.96
C TYR A 41 -1.94 20.18 0.08
N PRO A 42 -1.77 20.12 -1.25
CA PRO A 42 -2.68 19.39 -2.14
C PRO A 42 -2.78 17.88 -1.79
N GLN A 43 -1.81 17.38 -1.01
CA GLN A 43 -1.76 16.01 -0.52
C GLN A 43 -2.76 15.72 0.60
N ALA A 44 -3.20 16.71 1.40
CA ALA A 44 -4.13 16.46 2.52
C ALA A 44 -5.48 15.91 2.04
N ALA A 45 -6.03 16.47 0.95
CA ALA A 45 -7.27 15.99 0.33
C ALA A 45 -7.12 14.63 -0.37
N ILE A 46 -5.89 14.24 -0.74
CA ILE A 46 -5.61 12.91 -1.30
C ILE A 46 -5.45 11.90 -0.17
N VAL A 47 -4.74 12.28 0.89
CA VAL A 47 -4.54 11.51 2.12
C VAL A 47 -5.88 11.15 2.76
N ASP A 48 -6.79 12.11 2.90
CA ASP A 48 -8.13 11.87 3.45
C ASP A 48 -8.94 10.90 2.56
N ARG A 49 -8.91 11.09 1.24
CA ARG A 49 -9.56 10.17 0.29
C ARG A 49 -8.97 8.76 0.33
N CYS A 50 -7.65 8.63 0.40
CA CYS A 50 -6.98 7.33 0.57
C CYS A 50 -7.36 6.67 1.89
N ARG A 51 -7.43 7.45 2.98
CA ARG A 51 -7.82 6.97 4.31
C ARG A 51 -9.27 6.48 4.32
N GLU A 52 -10.19 7.23 3.73
CA GLU A 52 -11.60 6.86 3.60
C GLU A 52 -11.76 5.59 2.76
N ALA A 53 -11.10 5.51 1.60
CA ALA A 53 -11.13 4.32 0.75
C ALA A 53 -10.63 3.07 1.50
N ILE A 54 -9.52 3.18 2.22
CA ILE A 54 -8.98 2.07 3.02
C ILE A 54 -9.96 1.65 4.13
N ASN A 55 -10.60 2.61 4.81
CA ASN A 55 -11.59 2.33 5.85
C ASN A 55 -12.87 1.68 5.28
N MET A 56 -13.26 2.01 4.04
CA MET A 56 -14.40 1.36 3.38
C MET A 56 -14.15 -0.12 3.11
N PHE A 57 -12.93 -0.48 2.71
CA PHE A 57 -12.56 -1.88 2.48
C PHE A 57 -12.47 -2.69 3.78
N MET A 58 -12.09 -2.06 4.89
CA MET A 58 -11.79 -2.72 6.15
C MET A 58 -12.75 -2.24 7.24
N SER A 59 -14.01 -2.68 7.16
CA SER A 59 -15.04 -2.33 8.13
C SER A 59 -14.60 -2.69 9.56
N GLY A 60 -14.45 -1.69 10.44
CA GLY A 60 -14.03 -1.88 11.83
C GLY A 60 -12.56 -1.59 12.12
N GLN A 61 -11.74 -1.28 11.11
CA GLN A 61 -10.35 -0.86 11.29
C GLN A 61 -10.14 0.57 10.75
N ARG A 62 -9.14 1.30 11.25
CA ARG A 62 -8.83 2.68 10.84
C ARG A 62 -7.42 2.78 10.28
N ALA A 63 -7.29 3.28 9.06
CA ALA A 63 -6.01 3.64 8.49
C ALA A 63 -5.33 4.75 9.30
N ALA A 64 -4.05 4.54 9.59
CA ALA A 64 -3.15 5.48 10.20
C ALA A 64 -2.65 6.48 9.15
N VAL A 65 -2.45 7.72 9.58
CA VAL A 65 -1.85 8.79 8.78
C VAL A 65 -0.64 9.29 9.55
N ARG A 66 0.53 9.31 8.92
CA ARG A 66 1.77 9.78 9.52
C ARG A 66 2.48 10.76 8.60
N ASP A 67 2.87 11.90 9.15
CA ASP A 67 3.74 12.85 8.46
C ASP A 67 5.17 12.29 8.39
N LEU A 68 5.75 12.32 7.21
CA LEU A 68 7.11 11.92 6.93
C LEU A 68 7.98 13.15 6.57
N PRO A 69 9.31 13.06 6.76
CA PRO A 69 10.23 14.09 6.27
C PRO A 69 10.06 14.35 4.76
N LYS A 70 10.37 15.57 4.32
CA LYS A 70 10.26 16.02 2.90
C LYS A 70 8.83 16.16 2.37
N ASN A 71 7.90 16.65 3.19
CA ASN A 71 6.50 16.90 2.80
C ASN A 71 5.83 15.64 2.22
N CYS A 72 6.09 14.49 2.84
CA CYS A 72 5.49 13.22 2.48
C CYS A 72 4.50 12.84 3.58
N VAL A 73 3.39 12.21 3.22
CA VAL A 73 2.41 11.71 4.19
C VAL A 73 2.16 10.25 3.86
N GLU A 74 2.38 9.38 4.85
CA GLU A 74 2.09 7.95 4.75
C GLU A 74 0.67 7.68 5.23
N VAL A 75 -0.13 7.03 4.39
CA VAL A 75 -1.42 6.44 4.80
C VAL A 75 -1.26 4.93 4.79
N SER A 76 -1.33 4.30 5.95
CA SER A 76 -1.11 2.85 6.08
C SER A 76 -2.15 2.20 6.99
N LEU A 77 -2.53 0.97 6.67
CA LEU A 77 -3.33 0.12 7.54
C LEU A 77 -2.69 -1.26 7.56
N TYR A 78 -2.30 -1.72 8.74
CA TYR A 78 -1.78 -3.08 8.91
C TYR A 78 -2.93 -4.03 9.24
N SER A 79 -3.17 -5.02 8.38
CA SER A 79 -4.18 -6.04 8.63
C SER A 79 -3.90 -7.36 7.92
N LYS A 80 -4.20 -8.47 8.59
CA LYS A 80 -4.07 -9.81 8.01
C LYS A 80 -5.18 -10.15 7.01
N HIS A 81 -6.21 -9.30 6.90
CA HIS A 81 -7.33 -9.48 5.96
C HIS A 81 -7.11 -8.84 4.59
N TRP A 82 -6.06 -8.02 4.43
CA TRP A 82 -5.69 -7.47 3.12
C TRP A 82 -5.57 -8.51 2.00
N PRO A 83 -4.98 -9.70 2.21
CA PRO A 83 -4.91 -10.75 1.19
C PRO A 83 -6.26 -11.31 0.73
N CYS A 84 -7.35 -11.08 1.47
CA CYS A 84 -8.69 -11.52 1.08
C CYS A 84 -9.35 -10.52 0.11
N LEU A 85 -9.12 -9.22 0.30
CA LEU A 85 -9.72 -8.14 -0.50
C LEU A 85 -8.87 -7.76 -1.71
N LEU A 86 -7.55 -7.82 -1.55
CA LEU A 86 -6.56 -7.66 -2.59
C LEU A 86 -5.73 -8.95 -2.63
N PRO A 87 -6.25 -10.01 -3.28
CA PRO A 87 -5.50 -11.24 -3.44
C PRO A 87 -4.17 -10.90 -4.08
N GLN A 88 -3.06 -11.10 -3.35
CA GLN A 88 -1.71 -10.88 -3.87
C GLN A 88 -1.36 -11.81 -5.06
N HIS A 89 -2.33 -12.59 -5.56
CA HIS A 89 -2.20 -13.64 -6.56
C HIS A 89 -2.59 -13.18 -7.98
N GLY A 90 -2.37 -11.90 -8.30
CA GLY A 90 -2.23 -11.52 -9.71
C GLY A 90 -1.02 -12.26 -10.33
N PRO A 91 -0.95 -12.45 -11.66
CA PRO A 91 0.16 -13.12 -12.33
C PRO A 91 1.49 -12.37 -12.09
N GLY A 92 2.17 -12.73 -11.00
CA GLY A 92 3.41 -12.09 -10.56
C GLY A 92 3.65 -12.17 -9.05
N LYS A 93 3.77 -13.38 -8.48
CA LYS A 93 4.33 -13.54 -7.13
C LYS A 93 5.83 -13.80 -7.20
N LYS A 94 6.59 -12.83 -6.67
CA LYS A 94 8.01 -12.94 -6.39
C LYS A 94 8.14 -13.44 -4.96
N HIS A 95 8.67 -14.64 -4.75
CA HIS A 95 8.96 -15.12 -3.40
C HIS A 95 10.31 -14.56 -2.97
N HIS A 96 10.35 -13.88 -1.81
CA HIS A 96 11.55 -13.36 -1.20
C HIS A 96 11.77 -14.07 0.14
N PHE A 97 12.88 -14.79 0.25
CA PHE A 97 13.35 -15.36 1.50
C PHE A 97 14.45 -14.47 2.06
N THR A 98 14.28 -14.00 3.30
CA THR A 98 15.21 -13.10 3.96
C THR A 98 15.73 -13.71 5.25
N ASN A 99 17.04 -13.95 5.35
CA ASN A 99 17.67 -14.43 6.59
C ASN A 99 19.10 -13.87 6.73
N ARG A 100 19.57 -13.70 7.97
CA ARG A 100 20.93 -13.21 8.27
C ARG A 100 21.96 -14.33 8.44
N SER A 101 21.53 -15.55 8.75
CA SER A 101 22.41 -16.71 8.88
C SER A 101 22.77 -17.24 7.49
N GLU A 102 24.06 -17.32 7.20
CA GLU A 102 24.56 -17.88 5.94
C GLU A 102 24.23 -19.37 5.82
N ASP A 103 24.26 -20.11 6.93
CA ASP A 103 23.96 -21.55 6.96
C ASP A 103 22.50 -21.82 6.60
N ILE A 104 21.56 -21.03 7.14
CA ILE A 104 20.13 -21.15 6.80
C ILE A 104 19.90 -20.80 5.33
N MET A 105 20.60 -19.77 4.83
CA MET A 105 20.52 -19.39 3.42
C MET A 105 21.06 -20.50 2.52
N ALA A 106 22.18 -21.12 2.87
CA ALA A 106 22.78 -22.23 2.14
C ALA A 106 21.87 -23.46 2.13
N LEU A 107 21.27 -23.82 3.28
CA LEU A 107 20.31 -24.91 3.36
C LEU A 107 19.10 -24.66 2.46
N PHE A 108 18.59 -23.42 2.45
CA PHE A 108 17.46 -23.04 1.62
C PHE A 108 17.80 -23.10 0.13
N THR A 109 18.95 -22.58 -0.30
CA THR A 109 19.36 -22.61 -1.71
C THR A 109 19.63 -24.04 -2.19
N VAL A 110 20.27 -24.87 -1.37
CA VAL A 110 20.47 -26.30 -1.68
C VAL A 110 19.14 -27.03 -1.85
N ALA A 111 18.13 -26.69 -1.03
CA ALA A 111 16.80 -27.25 -1.20
C ALA A 111 16.14 -26.80 -2.52
N LEU A 112 16.28 -25.52 -2.90
CA LEU A 112 15.78 -25.00 -4.17
C LEU A 112 16.46 -25.66 -5.38
N ASP A 113 17.78 -25.85 -5.32
CA ASP A 113 18.54 -26.54 -6.36
C ASP A 113 18.08 -28.00 -6.53
N LYS A 114 17.85 -28.71 -5.41
CA LYS A 114 17.30 -30.08 -5.44
C LYS A 114 15.90 -30.17 -6.04
N LEU A 115 15.11 -29.11 -5.93
CA LEU A 115 13.75 -29.04 -6.47
C LEU A 115 13.71 -28.50 -7.91
N ASP A 116 14.87 -28.21 -8.50
CA ASP A 116 15.02 -27.58 -9.81
C ASP A 116 14.28 -26.23 -9.92
N ILE A 117 14.30 -25.46 -8.82
CA ILE A 117 13.63 -24.16 -8.73
C ILE A 117 14.68 -23.06 -8.93
N PRO A 118 14.69 -22.38 -10.08
CA PRO A 118 15.68 -21.34 -10.32
C PRO A 118 15.45 -20.14 -9.40
N TRP A 119 16.51 -19.75 -8.70
CA TRP A 119 16.53 -18.64 -7.76
C TRP A 119 17.64 -17.65 -8.10
N THR A 120 17.58 -16.48 -7.46
CA THR A 120 18.60 -15.43 -7.61
C THR A 120 18.88 -14.82 -6.25
N ARG A 121 20.15 -14.63 -5.93
CA ARG A 121 20.57 -13.90 -4.74
C ARG A 121 20.61 -12.41 -5.04
N SER A 122 19.60 -11.67 -4.61
CA SER A 122 19.51 -10.23 -4.85
C SER A 122 20.32 -9.41 -3.84
N SER A 123 20.63 -9.98 -2.67
CA SER A 123 21.56 -9.41 -1.71
C SER A 123 22.16 -10.50 -0.81
N LYS A 124 23.11 -10.12 0.06
CA LYS A 124 23.71 -11.04 1.05
C LYS A 124 22.65 -11.76 1.89
N TYR A 125 21.51 -11.14 2.17
CA TYR A 125 20.50 -11.70 3.06
C TYR A 125 19.22 -12.12 2.36
N ILE A 126 19.15 -12.01 1.03
CA ILE A 126 17.89 -12.15 0.30
C ILE A 126 18.06 -13.09 -0.90
N VAL A 127 17.28 -14.17 -0.90
CA VAL A 127 17.09 -15.09 -2.02
C VAL A 127 15.71 -14.84 -2.62
N SER A 128 15.65 -14.68 -3.93
CA SER A 128 14.44 -14.29 -4.66
C SER A 128 14.14 -15.28 -5.78
N ILE A 129 12.87 -15.65 -5.92
CA ILE A 129 12.36 -16.53 -6.98
C ILE A 129 11.39 -15.70 -7.83
N TYR A 130 11.82 -15.39 -9.06
CA TYR A 130 11.10 -14.45 -9.94
C TYR A 130 10.31 -15.14 -11.06
N ARG A 131 10.69 -16.37 -11.43
CA ARG A 131 10.09 -17.07 -12.59
C ARG A 131 8.75 -17.67 -12.19
N LYS A 132 7.71 -17.42 -12.99
CA LYS A 132 6.34 -17.93 -12.75
C LYS A 132 6.30 -19.45 -12.58
N ALA A 133 7.04 -20.18 -13.41
CA ALA A 133 7.14 -21.64 -13.31
C ALA A 133 7.80 -22.10 -12.00
N ALA A 134 8.84 -21.37 -11.55
CA ALA A 134 9.55 -21.63 -10.31
C ALA A 134 8.68 -21.34 -9.08
N THR A 135 7.91 -20.25 -9.11
CA THR A 135 6.91 -19.91 -8.09
C THR A 135 5.82 -20.98 -8.01
N ALA A 136 5.29 -21.43 -9.15
CA ALA A 136 4.29 -22.50 -9.18
C ALA A 136 4.83 -23.82 -8.64
N ARG A 137 6.06 -24.19 -9.03
CA ARG A 137 6.75 -25.37 -8.53
C ARG A 137 6.97 -25.32 -7.03
N LEU A 138 7.35 -24.16 -6.49
CA LEU A 138 7.48 -23.97 -5.04
C LEU A 138 6.13 -24.12 -4.33
N ASP A 139 5.07 -23.52 -4.89
CA ASP A 139 3.73 -23.56 -4.31
C ASP A 139 3.15 -24.99 -4.28
N GLU A 140 3.53 -25.88 -5.19
CA GLU A 140 3.20 -27.32 -5.14
C GLU A 140 3.74 -28.00 -3.87
N PHE A 141 4.94 -27.62 -3.42
CA PHE A 141 5.58 -28.21 -2.24
C PHE A 141 5.18 -27.52 -0.92
N VAL A 142 4.96 -26.21 -0.95
CA VAL A 142 4.52 -25.45 0.23
C VAL A 142 3.04 -25.70 0.52
N GLY A 143 2.26 -26.04 -0.51
CA GLY A 143 0.82 -26.18 -0.46
C GLY A 143 0.09 -24.84 -0.57
N PRO A 144 -1.21 -24.85 -0.85
CA PRO A 144 -1.98 -23.62 -0.91
C PRO A 144 -1.92 -22.95 0.46
N LYS A 145 -1.56 -21.65 0.47
CA LYS A 145 -1.69 -20.78 1.65
C LYS A 145 -3.19 -20.50 1.90
N ALA A 146 -3.97 -21.56 2.10
CA ALA A 146 -5.43 -21.60 2.08
C ALA A 146 -6.05 -21.40 3.46
N VAL A 147 -5.33 -20.84 4.42
CA VAL A 147 -6.00 -20.25 5.58
C VAL A 147 -6.05 -18.74 5.37
N ALA A 148 -6.90 -18.32 4.44
CA ALA A 148 -7.63 -17.08 4.66
C ALA A 148 -8.43 -17.31 5.95
N VAL A 149 -7.95 -16.77 7.07
CA VAL A 149 -8.68 -16.89 8.32
C VAL A 149 -10.04 -16.21 8.09
N PRO A 150 -11.17 -16.93 8.22
CA PRO A 150 -12.48 -16.33 8.02
C PRO A 150 -12.63 -15.13 8.94
N LEU A 151 -13.12 -13.99 8.41
CA LEU A 151 -13.37 -12.75 9.15
C LEU A 151 -14.14 -13.00 10.47
N ASN A 152 -14.94 -14.06 10.47
CA ASN A 152 -15.92 -14.44 11.48
C ASN A 152 -15.31 -15.18 12.70
N ARG A 153 -14.03 -15.58 12.65
CA ARG A 153 -13.37 -16.35 13.72
C ARG A 153 -12.10 -15.71 14.28
N VAL A 154 -11.83 -14.45 13.93
CA VAL A 154 -10.66 -13.73 14.45
C VAL A 154 -11.14 -12.70 15.47
N HIS A 155 -11.31 -13.15 16.71
CA HIS A 155 -11.45 -12.24 17.83
C HIS A 155 -10.06 -11.65 18.13
N TYR A 156 -9.83 -10.43 17.66
CA TYR A 156 -8.76 -9.59 18.17
C TYR A 156 -9.35 -8.75 19.30
N THR A 157 -9.07 -9.13 20.54
CA THR A 157 -9.20 -8.20 21.66
C THR A 157 -8.27 -7.02 21.40
N ALA A 158 -8.82 -5.81 21.56
CA ALA A 158 -8.16 -4.53 21.35
C ALA A 158 -6.90 -4.35 22.20
#